data_AF-A0A238DA45-F1
#
_entry.id   AF-A0A238DA45-F1
#
_cell.length_a   1.000
_cell.length_b   1.000
_cell.length_c   1.000
_cell.angle_alpha   90.00
_cell.angle_beta   90.00
_cell.angle_gamma   90.00
#
_symmetry.space_group_name_H-M   'P 1'
#
loop_
_entity.id
_entity.type
_entity.pdbx_description
1 polymer ?
#
loop_
_entity_poly.entity_id
_entity_poly.type
_entity_poly.pdbx_seq_one_letter_code
_entity_poly.pdbx_strand_id
1 'polypeptide(L)' 'MLRKERPDIQKRYWKGVLWSPSYFAASCGGAPISIVRQYIEQQQTPH' A
#
# COMPACT_ATOMS: atom_id res chain seq x y z
N MET A 1 -19.35 -2.74 8.50
CA MET A 1 -19.07 -2.60 7.05
C MET A 1 -18.87 -1.13 6.79
N LEU A 2 -17.68 -0.73 6.31
CA LEU A 2 -17.19 0.67 6.25
C LEU A 2 -18.19 1.73 5.78
N ARG A 3 -19.10 1.39 4.85
CA ARG A 3 -20.16 2.27 4.35
C ARG A 3 -21.25 2.58 5.38
N LYS A 4 -21.55 1.66 6.28
CA LYS A 4 -22.53 1.83 7.36
C LYS A 4 -21.99 2.71 8.48
N GLU A 5 -20.67 2.67 8.70
CA GLU A 5 -19.99 3.40 9.78
C GLU A 5 -19.62 4.84 9.39
N ARG A 6 -19.54 5.12 8.08
CA ARG A 6 -19.14 6.41 7.53
C ARG A 6 -20.09 6.84 6.41
N PRO A 7 -21.20 7.52 6.74
CA PRO A 7 -22.14 8.00 5.74
C PRO A 7 -21.59 9.18 4.92
N ASP A 8 -20.58 9.88 5.43
CA ASP A 8 -19.92 11.02 4.78
C ASP A 8 -19.21 10.66 3.47
N ILE A 9 -18.65 9.45 3.37
CA ILE A 9 -17.97 8.97 2.16
C ILE A 9 -18.95 8.52 1.05
N GLN A 10 -20.23 8.33 1.36
CA GLN A 10 -21.24 7.90 0.39
C GLN A 10 -21.43 8.92 -0.74
N LYS A 11 -21.28 10.22 -0.43
CA LYS A 11 -21.39 11.31 -1.42
C LYS A 11 -20.21 11.31 -2.41
N ARG A 12 -19.02 10.86 -1.97
CA ARG A 12 -17.81 10.80 -2.81
C ARG A 12 -17.74 9.52 -3.65
N TYR A 13 -18.23 8.40 -3.10
CA TYR A 13 -18.23 7.07 -3.73
C TYR A 13 -19.64 6.63 -4.16
N TRP A 14 -20.33 7.52 -4.88
CA TRP A 14 -21.74 7.36 -5.28
C TRP A 14 -22.00 6.18 -6.23
N LYS A 15 -20.97 5.69 -6.94
CA LYS A 15 -21.07 4.53 -7.84
C LYS A 15 -21.17 3.18 -7.12
N GLY A 16 -21.25 3.18 -5.78
CA GLY A 16 -21.39 1.93 -5.03
C GLY A 16 -20.14 1.04 -5.07
N VAL A 17 -18.98 1.58 -5.46
CA VAL A 17 -17.66 0.93 -5.43
C VAL A 17 -16.71 1.80 -4.61
N LEU A 18 -16.02 1.18 -3.65
CA LEU A 18 -15.05 1.88 -2.78
C LEU A 18 -13.64 1.88 -3.36
N TRP A 19 -13.32 0.85 -4.14
CA TRP A 19 -11.99 0.59 -4.67
C TRP A 19 -12.08 0.38 -6.18
N SER A 20 -10.99 0.70 -6.88
CA SER A 20 -10.82 0.29 -8.28
C SER A 20 -10.86 -1.24 -8.36
N PRO A 21 -11.42 -1.85 -9.43
CA PRO A 21 -11.37 -3.29 -9.64
C PRO A 21 -9.93 -3.81 -9.83
N SER A 22 -8.98 -2.92 -10.13
CA SER A 22 -7.56 -3.25 -10.19
C SER A 22 -7.01 -3.51 -8.79
N TYR A 23 -6.40 -4.67 -8.59
CA TYR A 23 -5.69 -5.02 -7.36
C TYR A 23 -4.24 -5.38 -7.70
N PHE A 24 -3.33 -5.04 -6.80
CA PHE A 24 -1.94 -5.47 -6.85
C PHE A 24 -1.71 -6.43 -5.68
N ALA A 25 -1.32 -7.66 -5.97
CA ALA A 25 -0.97 -8.67 -4.98
C ALA A 25 0.47 -9.13 -5.25
N ALA A 26 1.34 -8.91 -4.29
CA ALA A 26 2.72 -9.39 -4.32
C ALA A 26 2.97 -10.23 -3.06
N SER A 27 3.74 -11.30 -3.20
CA SER A 27 4.23 -12.04 -2.05
C SER A 27 5.20 -11.15 -1.28
N CYS A 28 4.89 -10.82 -0.03
CA CYS A 28 5.91 -10.47 0.93
C CYS A 28 6.66 -11.75 1.31
N GLY A 29 7.36 -12.36 0.35
CA GLY A 29 8.42 -13.32 0.67
C GLY A 29 9.39 -12.52 1.50
N GLY A 30 9.51 -12.86 2.80
CA GLY A 30 10.15 -12.03 3.80
C GLY A 30 11.44 -11.47 3.22
N ALA A 31 11.43 -10.17 2.88
CA ALA A 31 12.63 -9.50 2.45
C ALA A 31 13.51 -9.54 3.69
N PRO A 32 14.59 -10.35 3.70
CA PRO A 32 15.40 -10.44 4.88
C PRO A 32 15.90 -9.03 5.13
N ILE A 33 15.82 -8.57 6.38
CA ILE A 33 16.35 -7.29 6.88
C ILE A 33 17.72 -6.93 6.24
N SER A 34 18.48 -7.94 5.79
CA SER A 34 19.69 -7.82 4.99
C SER A 34 19.55 -7.02 3.69
N ILE A 35 18.46 -7.12 2.93
CA ILE A 35 18.30 -6.35 1.67
C ILE A 35 18.12 -4.85 1.96
N VAL A 36 17.32 -4.51 2.97
CA VAL A 36 17.14 -3.12 3.40
C VAL A 36 18.44 -2.55 3.97
N ARG A 37 19.18 -3.34 4.76
CA ARG A 37 20.50 -2.97 5.28
C ARG A 37 21.51 -2.72 4.16
N GLN A 38 21.58 -3.61 3.18
CA GLN A 38 22.49 -3.51 2.04
C GLN A 38 22.17 -2.26 1.19
N TYR A 39 20.90 -1.90 1.03
CA TYR A 39 20.49 -0.67 0.34
C TYR A 39 20.96 0.60 1.08
N ILE A 40 20.84 0.64 2.41
CA ILE A 40 21.28 1.79 3.21
C ILE A 40 22.81 1.94 3.17
N GLU A 41 23.55 0.84 3.28
CA GLU A 41 25.01 0.85 3.22
C GLU A 41 25.54 1.32 1.85
N GLN A 42 24.88 0.93 0.75
CA GLN A 42 25.23 1.42 -0.60
C GLN A 42 24.88 2.89 -0.84
N GLN A 43 23.88 3.43 -0.14
CA GLN A 43 23.49 4.84 -0.26
C GLN A 43 24.41 5.79 0.54
N GLN A 44 25.18 5.27 1.50
CA GLN A 44 26.10 6.09 2.31
C GLN A 44 27.47 6.34 1.67
N THR A 45 27.74 5.76 0.49
CA THR A 45 28.92 6.09 -0.31
C THR A 45 28.54 7.04 -1.45
N PRO A 46 28.62 8.37 -1.25
CA PRO A 46 28.63 9.30 -2.35
C PRO A 46 29.95 9.15 -3.12
N HIS A 47 29.87 9.14 -4.45
CA HIS A 47 30.94 9.67 -5.28
C HIS A 47 30.91 11.20 -5.22
#